data_AF-A0A429IKB9-F1
#
_entry.id   AF-A0A429IKB9-F1
#
_cell.length_a   1.000
_cell.length_b   1.000
_cell.length_c   1.000
_cell.angle_alpha   90.00
_cell.angle_beta   90.00
_cell.angle_gamma   90.00
#
_symmetry.space_group_name_H-M   'P 1'
#
loop_
_entity.id
_entity.type
_entity.pdbx_description
1 polymer ?
#
loop_
_entity_poly.entity_id
_entity_poly.type
_entity_poly.pdbx_seq_one_letter_code
_entity_poly.pdbx_strand_id
1 'polypeptide(L)' 'MRLTVQAPGNYLPHDDPHTFPPKEWERTPTARDLRLLPHPVAGNGSIGAYEAPQHTLRLDPELGLVRSTGR' A
#
# COMPACT_ATOMS: atom_id res chain seq x y z
N MET A 1 11.99 13.37 0.23
CA MET A 1 10.68 12.70 0.43
C MET A 1 10.63 11.51 -0.52
N ARG A 2 10.52 10.28 -0.02
CA ARG A 2 10.49 9.08 -0.88
C ARG A 2 9.03 8.72 -1.12
N LEU A 3 8.57 8.80 -2.37
CA LEU A 3 7.17 8.64 -2.74
C LEU A 3 6.78 7.18 -3.06
N THR A 4 7.75 6.27 -3.17
CA THR A 4 7.54 4.86 -3.54
C THR A 4 8.43 3.92 -2.73
N VAL A 5 7.90 2.73 -2.43
CA VAL A 5 8.61 1.65 -1.71
C VAL A 5 8.60 0.41 -2.60
N GLN A 6 9.76 -0.26 -2.71
CA GLN A 6 9.84 -1.56 -3.38
C GLN A 6 9.32 -2.63 -2.41
N ALA A 7 8.37 -3.45 -2.87
CA ALA A 7 7.76 -4.50 -2.08
C ALA A 7 7.49 -5.75 -2.94
N PRO A 8 7.45 -6.96 -2.35
CA PRO A 8 7.03 -8.15 -3.07
C PRO A 8 5.62 -8.00 -3.65
N GLY A 9 5.42 -8.44 -4.90
CA GLY A 9 4.14 -8.28 -5.61
C GLY A 9 2.95 -8.98 -4.94
N ASN A 10 3.20 -9.99 -4.11
CA ASN A 10 2.18 -10.72 -3.36
C ASN A 10 1.73 -10.02 -2.07
N TYR A 11 2.26 -8.83 -1.77
CA TYR A 11 1.81 -8.03 -0.62
C TYR A 11 0.44 -7.42 -0.86
N LEU A 12 0.08 -7.15 -2.11
CA LEU A 12 -1.21 -6.58 -2.48
C LEU A 12 -2.01 -7.61 -3.28
N PRO A 13 -3.26 -7.92 -2.89
CA PRO A 13 -4.12 -8.82 -3.65
C PRO A 13 -4.31 -8.33 -5.08
N HIS A 14 -4.39 -9.25 -6.06
CA HIS A 14 -4.59 -8.86 -7.47
C HIS A 14 -6.02 -8.41 -7.77
N ASP A 15 -6.95 -8.67 -6.86
CA ASP A 15 -8.38 -8.42 -6.98
C ASP A 15 -8.85 -7.19 -6.18
N ASP A 16 -7.97 -6.48 -5.48
CA ASP A 16 -8.34 -5.25 -4.76
C ASP A 16 -8.26 -4.02 -5.68
N PRO A 17 -9.42 -3.46 -6.11
CA PRO A 17 -9.47 -2.32 -7.01
C PRO A 17 -8.80 -1.05 -6.43
N HIS A 18 -8.77 -0.90 -5.11
CA HIS A 18 -8.24 0.29 -4.43
C HIS A 18 -6.71 0.38 -4.46
N THR A 19 -6.06 -0.70 -4.88
CA THR A 19 -4.60 -0.79 -4.99
C THR A 19 -4.10 -0.51 -6.41
N PHE A 20 -4.99 -0.31 -7.39
CA PHE A 20 -4.59 0.06 -8.74
C PHE A 20 -4.37 1.58 -8.86
N PRO A 21 -3.45 2.01 -9.73
CA PRO A 21 -3.24 3.41 -9.98
C PRO A 21 -4.47 4.03 -10.67
N PRO A 22 -4.71 5.33 -10.49
CA PRO A 22 -5.81 6.03 -11.13
C PRO A 22 -5.55 6.18 -12.65
N LYS A 23 -6.62 6.36 -13.43
CA LYS A 23 -6.57 6.36 -14.91
C LYS A 23 -5.62 7.42 -15.48
N GLU A 24 -5.51 8.55 -14.80
CA GLU A 24 -4.65 9.67 -15.18
C GLU A 24 -3.16 9.27 -15.25
N TRP A 25 -2.77 8.20 -14.56
CA TRP A 25 -1.39 7.72 -14.54
C TRP A 25 -1.03 6.80 -15.71
N GLU A 26 -2.00 6.36 -16.52
CA GLU A 26 -1.79 5.44 -17.65
C GLU A 26 -0.71 5.94 -18.63
N ARG A 27 -0.61 7.27 -18.81
CA ARG A 27 0.34 7.92 -19.74
C ARG A 27 1.72 8.16 -19.14
N THR A 28 1.92 7.88 -17.86
CA THR A 28 3.19 8.08 -17.16
C THR A 28 3.86 6.72 -16.95
N PRO A 29 4.93 6.37 -17.71
CA PRO A 29 5.46 5.01 -17.75
C PRO A 29 5.82 4.42 -16.39
N THR A 30 6.37 5.21 -15.46
CA THR A 30 6.73 4.73 -14.12
C THR A 30 5.53 4.66 -13.19
N ALA A 31 4.51 5.51 -13.36
CA ALA A 31 3.38 5.59 -12.44
C ALA A 31 2.29 4.56 -12.75
N ARG A 32 2.07 4.23 -14.03
CA ARG A 32 1.11 3.21 -14.45
C ARG A 32 1.41 1.80 -13.89
N ASP A 33 2.68 1.54 -13.58
CA ASP A 33 3.14 0.24 -13.08
C ASP A 33 3.19 0.19 -11.53
N LEU A 34 2.85 1.29 -10.85
CA LEU A 34 2.77 1.34 -9.39
C LEU A 34 1.50 0.66 -8.87
N ARG A 35 1.55 0.25 -7.61
CA ARG A 35 0.38 -0.13 -6.83
C ARG A 35 0.21 0.84 -5.68
N LEU A 36 -1.04 1.24 -5.42
CA LEU A 36 -1.40 2.07 -4.29
C LEU A 36 -1.47 1.21 -3.03
N LEU A 37 -0.95 1.73 -1.93
CA LEU A 37 -1.10 1.14 -0.61
C LEU A 37 -2.05 2.04 0.21
N PRO A 38 -3.35 1.72 0.26
CA PRO A 38 -4.31 2.53 1.00
C PRO A 38 -4.13 2.32 2.50
N HIS A 39 -4.01 3.42 3.24
CA HIS A 39 -3.92 3.41 4.70
C HIS A 39 -5.09 4.18 5.31
N PRO A 40 -5.89 3.58 6.20
CA PRO A 40 -6.93 4.31 6.91
C PRO A 40 -6.28 5.30 7.88
N VAL A 41 -6.81 6.52 7.93
CA VAL A 41 -6.39 7.54 8.89
C VAL A 41 -7.55 7.80 9.85
N ALA A 42 -7.33 7.54 11.13
CA ALA A 42 -8.34 7.80 12.16
C ALA A 42 -8.48 9.30 12.44
N GLY A 43 -9.59 9.70 13.08
CA GLY A 43 -9.89 11.11 13.38
C GLY A 43 -8.89 11.79 14.34
N ASN A 44 -8.06 11.02 15.03
CA ASN A 44 -6.94 11.52 15.84
C ASN A 44 -5.60 11.60 15.08
N GLY A 45 -5.61 11.35 13.76
CA GLY A 45 -4.44 11.39 12.89
C GLY A 45 -3.57 10.13 12.91
N SER A 46 -3.99 9.05 13.60
CA SER A 46 -3.23 7.79 13.55
C SER A 46 -3.43 7.08 12.21
N ILE A 47 -2.34 6.50 11.68
CA ILE A 47 -2.33 5.73 10.44
C ILE A 47 -2.50 4.25 10.78
N GLY A 48 -3.57 3.64 10.31
CA GLY A 48 -3.85 2.22 10.48
C GLY A 48 -3.14 1.34 9.44
N ALA A 49 -3.23 0.02 9.66
CA ALA A 49 -2.72 -0.96 8.71
C ALA A 49 -3.68 -1.13 7.53
N TYR A 50 -3.13 -1.49 6.37
CA TYR A 50 -3.89 -2.08 5.28
C TYR A 50 -4.14 -3.56 5.58
N GLU A 51 -5.39 -3.98 5.53
CA GLU A 51 -5.81 -5.35 5.82
C GLU A 51 -5.96 -6.13 4.51
N ALA A 52 -5.02 -7.05 4.23
CA ALA A 52 -5.13 -8.02 3.15
C ALA A 52 -5.67 -9.35 3.69
N PRO A 53 -6.22 -10.24 2.85
CA PRO A 53 -6.81 -11.50 3.32
C PRO A 53 -5.88 -12.42 4.14
N GLN A 54 -4.56 -12.30 3.97
CA GLN A 54 -3.57 -13.18 4.61
C GLN A 54 -2.58 -12.45 5.53
N HIS A 55 -2.60 -11.11 5.55
CA HIS A 55 -1.64 -10.31 6.30
C HIS A 55 -2.08 -8.85 6.37
N THR A 56 -1.44 -8.11 7.26
CA THR A 56 -1.58 -6.67 7.37
C THR A 56 -0.29 -6.00 6.92
N LEU A 57 -0.42 -4.82 6.30
CA LEU A 57 0.71 -3.98 5.92
C LEU A 57 0.62 -2.65 6.67
N ARG A 58 1.67 -2.31 7.42
CA ARG A 58 1.78 -1.04 8.15
C ARG A 58 2.99 -0.27 7.67
N LEU A 59 2.81 1.03 7.42
CA LEU A 59 3.93 1.93 7.20
C LEU A 59 4.43 2.42 8.56
N ASP A 60 5.59 1.91 8.96
CA ASP A 60 6.27 2.30 10.19
C ASP A 60 7.35 3.34 9.87
N PRO A 61 7.46 4.44 10.65
CA PRO A 61 8.42 5.51 10.37
C PRO A 61 9.88 5.08 10.53
N GLU A 62 10.17 4.06 11.34
CA GLU A 62 11.53 3.58 11.60
C GLU A 62 11.85 2.33 10.75
N LEU A 63 10.89 1.41 10.66
CA LEU A 63 11.09 0.10 10.00
C LEU A 63 10.68 0.09 8.52
N GLY A 64 9.99 1.13 8.04
CA GLY A 64 9.45 1.16 6.69
C GLY A 64 8.19 0.30 6.55
N LEU A 65 8.05 -0.42 5.44
CA LEU A 65 6.86 -1.25 5.18
C LEU A 65 6.95 -2.58 5.96
N VAL A 66 6.12 -2.73 7.00
CA VAL A 66 6.07 -3.90 7.86
C VAL A 66 4.88 -4.79 7.46
N ARG A 67 5.16 -6.07 7.21
CA ARG A 67 4.14 -7.11 6.99
C ARG A 67 3.97 -7.95 8.24
N SER A 68 2.74 -8.13 8.69
CA SER A 68 2.39 -9.00 9.81
C SER A 68 1.34 -10.01 9.36
N THR A 69 1.55 -11.30 9.62
CA THR A 69 0.49 -12.30 9.48
C THR A 69 -0.44 -12.16 10.69
N GLY A 70 -1.72 -11.86 10.48
CA GLY A 70 -2.70 -11.83 11.56
C GLY A 70 -2.67 -13.16 12.32
N ARG A 71 -2.70 -13.09 13.66
CA ARG A 71 -2.94 -14.26 14.51
C ARG A 71 -4.42 -14.60 14.52
#